data_AF-A0A0Q4UX21-F1
#
_entry.id   AF-A0A0Q4UX21-F1
#
_cell.length_a   1.000
_cell.length_b   1.000
_cell.length_c   1.000
_cell.angle_alpha   90.00
_cell.angle_beta   90.00
_cell.angle_gamma   90.00
#
_symmetry.space_group_name_H-M   'P 1'
#
loop_
_entity.id
_entity.type
_entity.pdbx_description
1 polymer ?
#
loop_
_entity_poly.entity_id
_entity_poly.type
_entity_poly.pdbx_seq_one_letter_code
_entity_poly.pdbx_strand_id
1 'polypeptide(L)'
;MIDSTRNGSSGPDTLYRYYPREVAAHVTLGAAAAALVRHDDHPMGPGESVAVTTACAALATRLGLLRHVVDPAVPAVPFTVWHEQLPAALLGTGTIPDRDRVVVAGDRCVAAWRRWATSAGTAADDVGGVAGALALGSWCSWATRSAAQARTRARYALDVDPSDPLARLVLGWCRARHGPAWRS
;
A
#
# COMPACT_ATOMS: atom_id res chain seq x y z
N MET A 1 59.80 21.38 -7.50
CA MET A 1 58.45 21.51 -8.07
C MET A 1 57.58 20.52 -7.31
N ILE A 2 56.69 21.04 -6.49
CA ILE A 2 56.11 20.34 -5.35
C ILE A 2 55.01 19.37 -5.80
N ASP A 3 55.07 18.19 -5.20
CA ASP A 3 54.16 17.05 -5.22
C ASP A 3 52.72 17.47 -4.87
N SER A 4 51.77 17.31 -5.80
CA SER A 4 50.34 17.50 -5.55
C SER A 4 49.71 16.17 -5.21
N THR A 5 49.71 15.90 -3.91
CA THR A 5 49.02 14.81 -3.24
C THR A 5 47.50 14.87 -3.47
N ARG A 6 46.93 13.69 -3.78
CA ARG A 6 45.53 13.36 -3.55
C ARG A 6 45.12 13.82 -2.15
N ASN A 7 44.16 14.74 -2.07
CA ASN A 7 43.36 14.92 -0.87
C ASN A 7 41.89 14.66 -1.23
N GLY A 8 41.42 13.48 -0.83
CA GLY A 8 40.01 13.18 -0.72
C GLY A 8 39.41 14.02 0.39
N SER A 9 38.43 14.86 0.07
CA SER A 9 37.55 15.48 1.05
C SER A 9 36.34 14.57 1.28
N SER A 10 36.56 13.55 2.10
CA SER A 10 35.50 12.76 2.73
C SER A 10 34.83 13.60 3.82
N GLY A 11 33.93 14.51 3.44
CA GLY A 11 33.09 15.24 4.40
C GLY A 11 32.01 14.35 5.03
N PRO A 12 31.60 14.57 6.30
CA PRO A 12 30.57 13.79 6.99
C PRO A 12 29.15 14.23 6.57
N ASP A 13 28.87 14.29 5.27
CA ASP A 13 27.58 14.78 4.73
C ASP A 13 26.57 13.64 4.46
N THR A 14 26.84 12.44 4.98
CA THR A 14 26.07 11.21 4.69
C THR A 14 25.12 10.76 5.80
N LEU A 15 24.79 11.59 6.80
CA LEU A 15 24.06 11.14 8.00
C LEU A 15 22.58 11.51 8.12
N TYR A 16 22.00 12.29 7.20
CA TYR A 16 20.54 12.51 7.15
C TYR A 16 19.99 12.10 5.79
N ARG A 17 19.67 10.81 5.64
CA ARG A 17 18.86 10.36 4.51
C ARG A 17 17.43 10.83 4.74
N TYR A 18 17.05 11.93 4.07
CA TYR A 18 15.70 12.47 4.11
C TYR A 18 14.76 11.53 3.32
N TYR A 19 13.70 11.04 3.98
CA TYR A 19 12.73 10.09 3.44
C TYR A 19 11.36 10.79 3.25
N PRO A 20 11.25 11.73 2.28
CA PRO A 20 10.07 12.57 2.15
C PRO A 20 8.80 11.76 1.86
N ARG A 21 8.92 10.65 1.14
CA ARG A 21 7.78 9.81 0.74
C ARG A 21 7.22 9.04 1.92
N GLU A 22 8.09 8.51 2.77
CA GLU A 22 7.71 7.79 3.98
C GLU A 22 7.05 8.72 5.00
N VAL A 23 7.55 9.95 5.12
CA VAL A 23 6.92 11.00 5.94
C VAL A 23 5.55 11.38 5.38
N ALA A 24 5.45 11.63 4.06
CA ALA A 24 4.18 11.94 3.42
C ALA A 24 3.17 10.80 3.61
N ALA A 25 3.59 9.55 3.38
CA ALA A 25 2.76 8.36 3.56
C ALA A 25 2.26 8.22 5.01
N HIS A 26 3.11 8.52 5.98
CA HIS A 26 2.74 8.53 7.40
C HIS A 26 1.69 9.60 7.69
N VAL A 27 1.93 10.84 7.26
CA VAL A 27 1.03 11.98 7.50
C VAL A 27 -0.33 11.79 6.84
N THR A 28 -0.38 11.17 5.65
CA THR A 28 -1.66 10.92 4.95
C THR A 28 -2.38 9.64 5.39
N LEU A 29 -1.76 8.81 6.25
CA LEU A 29 -2.29 7.49 6.61
C LEU A 29 -3.71 7.55 7.19
N GLY A 30 -3.98 8.48 8.11
CA GLY A 30 -5.30 8.63 8.72
C GLY A 30 -6.39 9.01 7.70
N ALA A 31 -6.06 9.92 6.77
CA ALA A 31 -6.98 10.31 5.70
C ALA A 31 -7.25 9.17 4.72
N ALA A 32 -6.21 8.40 4.36
CA ALA A 32 -6.34 7.21 3.53
C ALA A 32 -7.21 6.13 4.21
N ALA A 33 -6.99 5.89 5.50
CA ALA A 33 -7.75 4.94 6.29
C ALA A 33 -9.24 5.29 6.29
N ALA A 34 -9.57 6.55 6.61
CA ALA A 34 -10.94 7.05 6.58
C ALA A 34 -11.58 6.89 5.18
N ALA A 35 -10.86 7.26 4.12
CA ALA A 35 -11.34 7.11 2.75
C ALA A 35 -11.64 5.65 2.39
N LEU A 36 -10.85 4.69 2.86
CA LEU A 36 -11.02 3.26 2.52
C LEU A 36 -12.21 2.61 3.22
N VAL A 37 -12.51 2.98 4.47
CA VAL A 37 -13.57 2.33 5.26
C VAL A 37 -14.89 3.09 5.35
N ARG A 38 -14.97 4.30 4.77
CA ARG A 38 -16.19 5.11 4.72
C ARG A 38 -17.38 4.30 4.17
N HIS A 39 -18.54 4.37 4.82
CA HIS A 39 -19.69 3.50 4.56
C HIS A 39 -20.71 4.04 3.55
N ASP A 40 -20.39 5.10 2.79
CA ASP A 40 -21.30 5.69 1.82
C ASP A 40 -20.97 5.30 0.36
N ASP A 41 -21.97 5.47 -0.50
CA ASP A 41 -21.86 5.21 -1.95
C ASP A 41 -21.19 6.38 -2.71
N HIS A 42 -20.72 7.39 -1.98
CA HIS A 42 -20.14 8.57 -2.59
C HIS A 42 -18.77 8.24 -3.22
N PRO A 43 -18.60 8.50 -4.52
CA PRO A 43 -17.36 8.20 -5.22
C PRO A 43 -16.19 8.95 -4.58
N MET A 44 -15.02 8.32 -4.63
CA MET A 44 -13.83 8.89 -4.02
C MET A 44 -13.42 10.20 -4.71
N GLY A 45 -13.28 11.25 -3.91
CA GLY A 45 -12.85 12.57 -4.36
C GLY A 45 -11.35 12.63 -4.72
N PRO A 46 -10.90 13.74 -5.32
CA PRO A 46 -9.49 13.93 -5.67
C PRO A 46 -8.55 13.85 -4.45
N GLY A 47 -8.89 14.51 -3.34
CA GLY A 47 -8.05 14.53 -2.14
C GLY A 47 -7.94 13.16 -1.47
N GLU A 48 -9.05 12.41 -1.40
CA GLU A 48 -9.06 11.03 -0.90
C GLU A 48 -8.20 10.12 -1.78
N SER A 49 -8.30 10.25 -3.10
CA SER A 49 -7.47 9.49 -4.05
C SER A 49 -5.97 9.75 -3.82
N VAL A 50 -5.59 11.02 -3.66
CA VAL A 50 -4.19 11.40 -3.35
C VAL A 50 -3.76 10.85 -2.01
N ALA A 51 -4.59 10.98 -0.96
CA ALA A 51 -4.28 10.45 0.36
C ALA A 51 -4.01 8.94 0.31
N VAL A 52 -4.84 8.18 -0.40
CA VAL A 52 -4.68 6.73 -0.58
C VAL A 52 -3.38 6.41 -1.32
N THR A 53 -3.10 7.02 -2.47
CA THR A 53 -1.87 6.72 -3.22
C THR A 53 -0.62 7.14 -2.43
N THR A 54 -0.62 8.31 -1.80
CA THR A 54 0.48 8.78 -0.95
C THR A 54 0.71 7.83 0.23
N ALA A 55 -0.35 7.44 0.95
CA ALA A 55 -0.23 6.50 2.06
C ALA A 55 0.28 5.13 1.58
N CYS A 56 -0.11 4.68 0.39
CA CYS A 56 0.33 3.41 -0.15
C CYS A 56 1.79 3.39 -0.66
N ALA A 57 2.47 4.54 -0.72
CA ALA A 57 3.86 4.61 -1.20
C ALA A 57 4.86 3.88 -0.29
N ALA A 58 4.56 3.76 1.00
CA ALA A 58 5.36 2.98 1.95
C ALA A 58 4.70 1.61 2.23
N LEU A 59 5.51 0.56 2.41
CA LEU A 59 4.99 -0.75 2.79
C LEU A 59 4.44 -0.76 4.23
N ALA A 60 5.14 -0.08 5.14
CA ALA A 60 4.75 -0.01 6.56
C ALA A 60 3.31 0.53 6.75
N THR A 61 2.98 1.59 6.04
CA THR A 61 1.64 2.20 6.05
C THR A 61 0.60 1.30 5.39
N ARG A 62 0.94 0.59 4.29
CA ARG A 62 0.05 -0.43 3.71
C ARG A 62 -0.31 -1.52 4.71
N LEU A 63 0.67 -2.03 5.45
CA LEU A 63 0.42 -3.03 6.51
C LEU A 63 -0.46 -2.46 7.63
N GLY A 64 -0.33 -1.17 7.95
CA GLY A 64 -1.26 -0.45 8.83
C GLY A 64 -2.68 -0.39 8.28
N LEU A 65 -2.82 -0.05 7.00
CA LEU A 65 -4.12 -0.02 6.31
C LEU A 65 -4.78 -1.40 6.25
N LEU A 66 -4.02 -2.48 6.06
CA LEU A 66 -4.56 -3.85 6.11
C LEU A 66 -5.27 -4.15 7.43
N ARG A 67 -4.63 -3.79 8.57
CA ARG A 67 -5.22 -3.96 9.90
C ARG A 67 -6.51 -3.16 10.04
N HIS A 68 -6.47 -1.89 9.65
CA HIS A 68 -7.59 -0.97 9.75
C HIS A 68 -8.77 -1.36 8.84
N VAL A 69 -8.51 -1.84 7.62
CA VAL A 69 -9.56 -2.27 6.69
C VAL A 69 -10.31 -3.50 7.22
N VAL A 70 -9.61 -4.44 7.86
CA VAL A 70 -10.23 -5.60 8.52
C VAL A 70 -11.03 -5.15 9.74
N ASP A 71 -10.42 -4.31 10.59
CA ASP A 71 -11.02 -3.81 11.82
C ASP A 71 -10.82 -2.28 11.96
N PRO A 72 -11.84 -1.46 11.64
CA PRO A 72 -11.72 -0.01 11.69
C PRO A 72 -11.64 0.54 13.12
N ALA A 73 -11.93 -0.28 14.14
CA ALA A 73 -11.67 0.10 15.54
C ALA A 73 -10.16 0.13 15.84
N VAL A 74 -9.34 -0.57 15.05
CA VAL A 74 -7.89 -0.51 15.14
C VAL A 74 -7.39 0.73 14.41
N PRO A 75 -6.63 1.63 15.05
CA PRO A 75 -6.10 2.81 14.37
C PRO A 75 -5.12 2.41 13.27
N ALA A 76 -5.19 3.11 12.14
CA ALA A 76 -4.21 2.97 11.08
C ALA A 76 -2.89 3.63 11.51
N VAL A 77 -1.96 2.79 11.97
CA VAL A 77 -0.58 3.18 12.29
C VAL A 77 0.38 2.42 11.37
N PRO A 78 1.52 3.00 10.96
CA PRO A 78 2.48 2.26 10.16
C PRO A 78 3.06 1.10 10.97
N PHE A 79 3.22 -0.03 10.30
CA PHE A 79 3.87 -1.20 10.87
C PHE A 79 5.35 -0.94 11.18
N THR A 80 5.79 -1.36 12.37
CA THR A 80 7.20 -1.32 12.76
C THR A 80 7.74 -2.72 13.09
N VAL A 81 8.78 -3.16 12.37
CA VAL A 81 9.39 -4.50 12.55
C VAL A 81 9.95 -4.75 13.95
N TRP A 82 10.28 -3.69 14.67
CA TRP A 82 10.94 -3.78 15.97
C TRP A 82 9.98 -4.08 17.12
N HIS A 83 8.70 -3.77 16.96
CA HIS A 83 7.72 -3.85 18.04
C HIS A 83 6.47 -4.65 17.68
N GLU A 84 6.33 -5.08 16.42
CA GLU A 84 5.11 -5.71 15.93
C GLU A 84 5.40 -7.01 15.20
N GLN A 85 4.59 -8.03 15.49
CA GLN A 85 4.48 -9.19 14.61
C GLN A 85 3.79 -8.79 13.31
N LEU A 86 4.11 -9.50 12.22
CA LEU A 86 3.41 -9.31 10.95
C LEU A 86 1.89 -9.37 11.18
N PRO A 87 1.11 -8.43 10.61
CA PRO A 87 -0.33 -8.41 10.85
C PRO A 87 -1.00 -9.72 10.46
N ALA A 88 -1.83 -10.29 11.34
CA ALA A 88 -2.64 -11.47 11.01
C ALA A 88 -3.50 -11.24 9.75
N ALA A 89 -3.97 -10.00 9.57
CA ALA A 89 -4.67 -9.54 8.38
C ALA A 89 -3.88 -9.80 7.08
N LEU A 90 -2.56 -9.59 7.07
CA LEU A 90 -1.72 -9.85 5.89
C LEU A 90 -1.85 -11.31 5.46
N LEU A 91 -1.81 -12.24 6.42
CA LEU A 91 -1.87 -13.68 6.19
C LEU A 91 -3.30 -14.22 6.05
N GLY A 92 -4.31 -13.36 6.14
CA GLY A 92 -5.70 -13.80 6.05
C GLY A 92 -6.12 -14.64 7.26
N THR A 93 -5.57 -14.37 8.45
CA THR A 93 -5.84 -15.12 9.68
C THR A 93 -6.42 -14.21 10.76
N GLY A 94 -7.06 -14.81 11.77
CA GLY A 94 -7.80 -14.08 12.80
C GLY A 94 -9.29 -14.03 12.49
N THR A 95 -10.01 -13.09 13.11
CA THR A 95 -11.46 -12.93 12.97
C THR A 95 -11.85 -12.62 11.51
N ILE A 96 -12.97 -13.19 11.06
CA ILE A 96 -13.54 -12.88 9.75
C ILE A 96 -13.83 -11.38 9.64
N PRO A 97 -13.26 -10.67 8.64
CA PRO A 97 -13.57 -9.26 8.41
C PRO A 97 -14.96 -9.08 7.83
N ASP A 98 -15.51 -7.87 7.99
CA ASP A 98 -16.66 -7.42 7.22
C ASP A 98 -16.33 -7.45 5.72
N ARG A 99 -16.99 -8.38 5.01
CA ARG A 99 -16.72 -8.64 3.60
C ARG A 99 -16.97 -7.42 2.73
N ASP A 100 -18.07 -6.71 2.96
CA ASP A 100 -18.49 -5.61 2.08
C ASP A 100 -17.55 -4.43 2.26
N ARG A 101 -17.09 -4.17 3.49
CA ARG A 101 -16.03 -3.18 3.75
C ARG A 101 -14.75 -3.49 2.99
N VAL A 102 -14.28 -4.74 3.02
CA VAL A 102 -13.05 -5.15 2.30
C VAL A 102 -13.24 -5.01 0.80
N VAL A 103 -14.41 -5.34 0.25
CA VAL A 103 -14.74 -5.14 -1.17
C VAL A 103 -14.67 -3.65 -1.52
N VAL A 104 -15.36 -2.79 -0.76
CA VAL A 104 -15.39 -1.33 -0.96
C VAL A 104 -13.98 -0.73 -0.89
N ALA A 105 -13.17 -1.11 0.10
CA ALA A 105 -11.78 -0.66 0.21
C ALA A 105 -10.98 -1.06 -1.04
N GLY A 106 -11.17 -2.30 -1.53
CA GLY A 106 -10.52 -2.77 -2.75
C GLY A 106 -10.95 -2.01 -4.01
N ASP A 107 -12.22 -1.66 -4.12
CA ASP A 107 -12.74 -0.88 -5.25
C ASP A 107 -12.28 0.58 -5.21
N ARG A 108 -12.18 1.17 -4.01
CA ARG A 108 -11.58 2.50 -3.83
C ARG A 108 -10.11 2.50 -4.22
N CYS A 109 -9.32 1.51 -3.82
CA CYS A 109 -7.94 1.36 -4.30
C CYS A 109 -7.84 1.38 -5.84
N VAL A 110 -8.75 0.70 -6.54
CA VAL A 110 -8.80 0.73 -8.01
C VAL A 110 -9.25 2.09 -8.54
N ALA A 111 -10.20 2.76 -7.88
CA ALA A 111 -10.64 4.09 -8.27
C ALA A 111 -9.49 5.11 -8.19
N ALA A 112 -8.63 5.02 -7.17
CA ALA A 112 -7.45 5.88 -7.05
C ALA A 112 -6.47 5.68 -8.22
N TRP A 113 -6.21 4.42 -8.62
CA TRP A 113 -5.42 4.13 -9.82
C TRP A 113 -6.06 4.66 -11.10
N ARG A 114 -7.38 4.47 -11.30
CA ARG A 114 -8.07 4.99 -12.50
C ARG A 114 -7.96 6.51 -12.60
N ARG A 115 -8.04 7.20 -11.47
CA ARG A 115 -7.88 8.65 -11.41
C ARG A 115 -6.46 9.08 -11.79
N TRP A 116 -5.44 8.40 -11.27
CA TRP A 116 -4.05 8.65 -11.68
C TRP A 116 -3.83 8.40 -13.17
N ALA A 117 -4.33 7.27 -13.69
CA ALA A 117 -4.19 6.87 -15.10
C ALA A 117 -4.86 7.87 -16.07
N THR A 118 -5.97 8.50 -15.66
CA THR A 118 -6.68 9.50 -16.46
C THR A 118 -6.07 10.90 -16.35
N SER A 119 -5.22 11.17 -15.35
CA SER A 119 -4.57 12.47 -15.13
C SER A 119 -3.24 12.63 -15.89
N ALA A 120 -3.02 11.82 -16.93
CA ALA A 120 -1.81 11.77 -17.77
C ALA A 120 -0.48 11.45 -17.06
N GLY A 121 -0.50 10.78 -15.90
CA GLY A 121 0.68 10.10 -15.33
C GLY A 121 1.89 10.99 -15.04
N THR A 122 1.68 12.21 -14.54
CA THR A 122 2.67 13.31 -14.63
C THR A 122 3.66 13.46 -13.46
N ALA A 123 3.85 12.46 -12.60
CA ALA A 123 4.99 12.46 -11.68
C ALA A 123 5.52 11.05 -11.44
N ALA A 124 6.81 10.83 -11.72
CA ALA A 124 7.52 9.59 -11.35
C ALA A 124 7.45 9.30 -9.84
N ASP A 125 7.18 10.34 -9.03
CA ASP A 125 7.03 10.25 -7.58
C ASP A 125 5.77 9.49 -7.13
N ASP A 126 4.75 9.36 -7.99
CA ASP A 126 3.47 8.74 -7.62
C ASP A 126 3.41 7.23 -7.93
N VAL A 127 4.33 6.72 -8.75
CA VAL A 127 4.31 5.34 -9.28
C VAL A 127 4.23 4.31 -8.16
N GLY A 128 5.10 4.43 -7.14
CA GLY A 128 5.13 3.50 -6.02
C GLY A 128 3.87 3.55 -5.17
N GLY A 129 3.27 4.73 -5.00
CA GLY A 129 2.01 4.91 -4.29
C GLY A 129 0.82 4.29 -5.01
N VAL A 130 0.77 4.48 -6.33
CA VAL A 130 -0.28 3.94 -7.20
C VAL A 130 -0.18 2.42 -7.31
N ALA A 131 1.03 1.88 -7.52
CA ALA A 131 1.27 0.44 -7.48
C ALA A 131 0.91 -0.14 -6.11
N GLY A 132 1.29 0.53 -5.03
CA GLY A 132 0.95 0.15 -3.66
C GLY A 132 -0.57 0.13 -3.41
N ALA A 133 -1.32 1.09 -3.96
CA ALA A 133 -2.78 1.12 -3.85
C ALA A 133 -3.41 -0.04 -4.62
N LEU A 134 -2.97 -0.31 -5.86
CA LEU A 134 -3.42 -1.50 -6.60
C LEU A 134 -3.07 -2.80 -5.89
N ALA A 135 -1.88 -2.88 -5.29
CA ALA A 135 -1.44 -4.04 -4.51
C ALA A 135 -2.35 -4.25 -3.29
N LEU A 136 -2.72 -3.19 -2.57
CA LEU A 136 -3.68 -3.23 -1.48
C LEU A 136 -5.07 -3.68 -1.98
N GLY A 137 -5.52 -3.15 -3.12
CA GLY A 137 -6.78 -3.58 -3.75
C GLY A 137 -6.77 -5.04 -4.22
N SER A 138 -5.60 -5.55 -4.63
CA SER A 138 -5.41 -6.97 -4.96
C SER A 138 -5.50 -7.86 -3.72
N TRP A 139 -4.91 -7.42 -2.59
CA TRP A 139 -5.05 -8.10 -1.31
C TRP A 139 -6.52 -8.10 -0.86
N CYS A 140 -7.27 -7.01 -1.02
CA CYS A 140 -8.70 -6.96 -0.67
C CYS A 140 -9.52 -8.00 -1.45
N SER A 141 -9.25 -8.14 -2.76
CA SER A 141 -9.86 -9.20 -3.57
C SER A 141 -9.44 -10.60 -3.14
N TRP A 142 -8.18 -10.79 -2.71
CA TRP A 142 -7.72 -12.08 -2.20
C TRP A 142 -8.38 -12.42 -0.85
N ALA A 143 -8.44 -11.46 0.07
CA ALA A 143 -9.04 -11.56 1.40
C ALA A 143 -10.55 -11.92 1.34
N THR A 144 -11.22 -11.50 0.27
CA THR A 144 -12.64 -11.79 -0.02
C THR A 144 -12.82 -13.02 -0.92
N ARG A 145 -11.76 -13.80 -1.16
CA ARG A 145 -11.71 -15.03 -1.97
C ARG A 145 -12.00 -14.85 -3.46
N SER A 146 -11.88 -13.63 -3.98
CA SER A 146 -11.98 -13.32 -5.42
C SER A 146 -10.63 -13.50 -6.12
N ALA A 147 -10.20 -14.74 -6.33
CA ALA A 147 -8.86 -15.06 -6.84
C ALA A 147 -8.57 -14.49 -8.25
N ALA A 148 -9.58 -14.44 -9.12
CA ALA A 148 -9.43 -13.87 -10.47
C ALA A 148 -9.17 -12.36 -10.41
N GLN A 149 -9.97 -11.63 -9.63
CA GLN A 149 -9.83 -10.20 -9.46
C GLN A 149 -8.53 -9.84 -8.74
N ALA A 150 -8.15 -10.60 -7.71
CA ALA A 150 -6.88 -10.45 -7.00
C ALA A 150 -5.69 -10.58 -7.96
N ARG A 151 -5.69 -11.63 -8.81
CA ARG A 151 -4.64 -11.84 -9.81
C ARG A 151 -4.56 -10.70 -10.82
N THR A 152 -5.70 -10.23 -11.33
CA THR A 152 -5.73 -9.12 -12.29
C THR A 152 -5.19 -7.83 -11.67
N ARG A 153 -5.67 -7.46 -10.48
CA ARG A 153 -5.19 -6.26 -9.77
C ARG A 153 -3.71 -6.33 -9.42
N ALA A 154 -3.22 -7.49 -8.98
CA ALA A 154 -1.80 -7.70 -8.69
C ALA A 154 -0.92 -7.57 -9.94
N ARG A 155 -1.38 -8.04 -11.11
CA ARG A 155 -0.66 -7.84 -12.38
C ARG A 155 -0.60 -6.37 -12.75
N TYR A 156 -1.72 -5.64 -12.68
CA TYR A 156 -1.70 -4.20 -12.92
C TYR A 156 -0.77 -3.45 -11.97
N ALA A 157 -0.71 -3.83 -10.68
CA ALA A 157 0.25 -3.25 -9.75
C ALA A 157 1.70 -3.48 -10.20
N LEU A 158 2.02 -4.68 -10.70
CA LEU A 158 3.36 -5.02 -11.20
C LEU A 158 3.69 -4.42 -12.56
N ASP A 159 2.68 -4.12 -13.37
CA ASP A 159 2.87 -3.36 -14.62
C ASP A 159 3.22 -1.90 -14.31
N VAL A 160 2.74 -1.35 -13.18
CA VAL A 160 3.09 0.00 -12.68
C VAL A 160 4.45 0.00 -11.98
N ASP A 161 4.66 -0.91 -11.03
CA ASP A 161 5.95 -1.11 -10.35
C ASP A 161 6.27 -2.61 -10.26
N PRO A 162 7.20 -3.12 -11.11
CA PRO A 162 7.58 -4.52 -11.11
C PRO A 162 8.16 -5.01 -9.78
N SER A 163 8.61 -4.10 -8.91
CA SER A 163 9.24 -4.40 -7.63
C SER A 163 8.27 -4.46 -6.44
N ASP A 164 6.98 -4.16 -6.63
CA ASP A 164 6.05 -4.06 -5.51
C ASP A 164 5.91 -5.39 -4.72
N PRO A 165 6.26 -5.42 -3.42
CA PRO A 165 6.34 -6.66 -2.66
C PRO A 165 4.97 -7.25 -2.34
N LEU A 166 3.95 -6.43 -2.10
CA LEU A 166 2.60 -6.90 -1.76
C LEU A 166 1.93 -7.50 -3.00
N ALA A 167 2.08 -6.87 -4.16
CA ALA A 167 1.54 -7.40 -5.42
C ALA A 167 2.19 -8.74 -5.79
N ARG A 168 3.53 -8.87 -5.65
CA ARG A 168 4.24 -10.14 -5.85
C ARG A 168 3.72 -11.23 -4.91
N LEU A 169 3.52 -10.90 -3.63
CA LEU A 169 3.02 -11.82 -2.62
C LEU A 169 1.61 -12.32 -2.96
N VAL A 170 0.67 -11.41 -3.23
CA VAL A 170 -0.71 -11.76 -3.60
C VAL A 170 -0.74 -12.59 -4.87
N LEU A 171 0.04 -12.21 -5.90
CA LEU A 171 0.13 -12.99 -7.13
C LEU A 171 0.68 -14.41 -6.87
N GLY A 172 1.67 -14.53 -5.98
CA GLY A 172 2.21 -15.81 -5.49
C GLY A 172 1.13 -16.67 -4.84
N TRP A 173 0.36 -16.12 -3.90
CA TRP A 173 -0.76 -16.83 -3.27
C TRP A 173 -1.81 -17.27 -4.29
N CYS A 174 -2.19 -16.40 -5.23
CA CYS A 174 -3.15 -16.74 -6.29
C CYS A 174 -2.64 -17.83 -7.24
N ARG A 175 -1.32 -17.97 -7.43
CA ARG A 175 -0.71 -19.06 -8.22
C ARG A 175 -0.66 -20.36 -7.43
N ALA A 176 -0.32 -20.28 -6.15
CA ALA A 176 -0.29 -21.40 -5.22
C ALA A 176 -1.68 -21.88 -4.77
N ARG A 177 -2.75 -21.18 -5.17
CA ARG A 177 -4.14 -21.40 -4.70
C ARG A 177 -4.27 -21.28 -3.17
N HIS A 178 -3.42 -20.46 -2.57
CA HIS A 178 -3.47 -20.17 -1.14
C HIS A 178 -4.53 -19.10 -0.89
N GLY A 179 -5.60 -19.46 -0.18
CA GLY A 179 -6.68 -18.55 0.20
C GLY A 179 -6.59 -18.12 1.67
N PRO A 180 -7.33 -17.08 2.06
CA PRO A 180 -7.38 -16.64 3.45
C PRO A 180 -8.06 -17.70 4.35
N ALA A 181 -7.51 -17.85 5.55
CA ALA A 181 -7.91 -18.80 6.59
C ALA A 181 -8.50 -18.09 7.82
N TRP A 182 -9.41 -17.13 7.58
CA TRP A 182 -10.16 -16.44 8.61
C TRP A 182 -10.92 -17.45 9.48
N ARG A 183 -11.00 -17.19 10.79
CA ARG A 183 -11.71 -18.01 11.77
C ARG A 183 -12.94 -17.26 12.25
N SER A 184 -14.03 -18.01 12.43
CA SER A 184 -15.28 -17.55 13.05
C SER A 184 -15.12 -17.38 14.55
#